data_AF-A0A1C5NM42-F1
#
_entry.id   AF-A0A1C5NM42-F1
#
_cell.length_a   1.000
_cell.length_b   1.000
_cell.length_c   1.000
_cell.angle_alpha   90.00
_cell.angle_beta   90.00
_cell.angle_gamma   90.00
#
_symmetry.space_group_name_H-M   'P 1'
#
loop_
_entity.id
_entity.type
_entity.pdbx_description
1 polymer ?
#
loop_
_entity_poly.entity_id
_entity_poly.type
_entity_poly.pdbx_seq_one_letter_code
_entity_poly.pdbx_strand_id
1 'polypeptide(L)'
;MEGMELTCFQIISAVGSARSYYIEAIKEARHGNMEKAWELIEAGREDFAKGHDYHLELLQKEADGKPVEIRMLLIHAEDQLMSAEDFGILAKEFVEMYEEMHGHEAE
;
A
#
# COMPACT_ATOMS: atom_id res chain seq x y z
N MET A 1 5.21 21.55 -9.39
CA MET A 1 5.68 21.01 -8.11
C MET A 1 7.15 20.74 -8.24
N GLU A 2 7.94 21.14 -7.25
CA GLU A 2 9.39 20.88 -7.24
C GLU A 2 9.80 20.32 -5.86
N GLY A 3 10.87 19.53 -5.84
CA GLY A 3 11.47 19.03 -4.60
C GLY A 3 10.56 18.15 -3.76
N MET A 4 10.53 18.41 -2.46
CA MET A 4 9.83 17.60 -1.45
C MET A 4 8.33 17.45 -1.72
N GLU A 5 7.66 18.49 -2.25
CA GLU A 5 6.23 18.41 -2.56
C GLU A 5 5.95 17.34 -3.62
N LEU A 6 6.79 17.28 -4.66
CA LEU A 6 6.66 16.27 -5.71
C LEU A 6 6.83 14.86 -5.12
N THR A 7 7.84 14.65 -4.27
CA THR A 7 8.05 13.37 -3.58
C THR A 7 6.84 12.99 -2.73
N CYS A 8 6.26 13.93 -1.97
CA CYS A 8 5.05 13.67 -1.18
C CYS A 8 3.87 13.26 -2.06
N PHE A 9 3.64 13.93 -3.19
CA PHE A 9 2.57 13.56 -4.12
C PHE A 9 2.82 12.21 -4.79
N GLN A 10 4.08 11.85 -5.06
CA GLN A 10 4.44 10.53 -5.58
C GLN A 10 4.15 9.43 -4.55
N ILE A 11 4.51 9.64 -3.28
CA ILE A 11 4.15 8.74 -2.18
C ILE A 11 2.62 8.60 -2.11
N ILE A 12 1.89 9.70 -1.95
CA ILE A 12 0.42 9.71 -1.80
C ILE A 12 -0.27 8.98 -2.96
N SER A 13 0.15 9.26 -4.20
CA SER A 13 -0.47 8.65 -5.38
C SER A 13 -0.21 7.15 -5.47
N ALA A 14 1.02 6.72 -5.21
CA ALA A 14 1.41 5.31 -5.29
C ALA A 14 0.73 4.49 -4.17
N VAL A 15 0.86 4.94 -2.91
CA VAL A 15 0.30 4.22 -1.76
C VAL A 15 -1.23 4.30 -1.71
N GLY A 16 -1.83 5.37 -2.23
CA GLY A 16 -3.29 5.48 -2.39
C GLY A 16 -3.85 4.47 -3.39
N SER A 17 -3.11 4.21 -4.48
CA SER A 17 -3.46 3.17 -5.47
C SER A 17 -3.30 1.78 -4.86
N ALA A 18 -2.17 1.52 -4.19
CA ALA A 18 -1.93 0.28 -3.45
C ALA A 18 -3.06 -0.04 -2.45
N ARG A 19 -3.42 0.92 -1.61
CA ARG A 19 -4.51 0.78 -0.63
C ARG A 19 -5.85 0.46 -1.29
N SER A 20 -6.12 1.04 -2.46
CA SER A 20 -7.34 0.77 -3.21
C SER A 20 -7.36 -0.68 -3.71
N TYR A 21 -6.26 -1.16 -4.26
CA TYR A 21 -6.11 -2.56 -4.68
C TYR A 21 -6.30 -3.54 -3.52
N TYR A 22 -5.71 -3.28 -2.35
CA TYR A 22 -5.87 -4.13 -1.18
C TYR A 22 -7.32 -4.21 -0.70
N ILE A 23 -8.04 -3.08 -0.69
CA ILE A 23 -9.47 -3.06 -0.33
C ILE A 23 -10.31 -3.82 -1.36
N GLU A 24 -9.97 -3.73 -2.64
CA GLU A 24 -10.65 -4.47 -3.70
C GLU A 24 -10.37 -5.97 -3.61
N ALA A 25 -9.13 -6.38 -3.33
CA ALA A 25 -8.75 -7.77 -3.12
C ALA A 25 -9.60 -8.44 -2.03
N ILE A 26 -9.79 -7.77 -0.88
CA ILE A 26 -10.65 -8.26 0.20
C ILE A 26 -12.10 -8.47 -0.28
N LYS A 27 -12.62 -7.57 -1.12
CA LYS A 27 -13.99 -7.68 -1.66
C LYS A 27 -14.11 -8.81 -2.65
N GLU A 28 -13.14 -8.99 -3.53
CA GLU A 28 -13.13 -10.09 -4.51
C GLU A 28 -13.02 -11.45 -3.80
N ALA A 29 -12.13 -11.59 -2.82
CA ALA A 29 -12.02 -12.81 -2.02
C ALA A 29 -13.30 -13.13 -1.26
N ARG A 30 -13.97 -12.11 -0.69
CA ARG A 30 -15.28 -12.28 -0.05
C ARG A 30 -16.32 -12.90 -0.99
N HIS A 31 -16.28 -12.56 -2.28
CA HIS A 31 -17.19 -13.11 -3.29
C HIS A 31 -16.70 -14.43 -3.92
N GLY A 32 -15.60 -15.00 -3.43
CA GLY A 32 -15.03 -16.25 -3.94
C GLY A 32 -14.14 -16.07 -5.18
N ASN A 33 -13.89 -14.84 -5.64
CA ASN A 33 -13.06 -14.55 -6.80
C ASN A 33 -11.56 -14.56 -6.43
N MET A 34 -11.05 -15.73 -6.00
CA MET A 34 -9.71 -15.86 -5.41
C MET A 34 -8.57 -15.49 -6.34
N GLU A 35 -8.63 -15.92 -7.61
CA GLU A 35 -7.62 -15.56 -8.61
C GLU A 35 -7.52 -14.04 -8.74
N LYS A 36 -8.67 -13.36 -8.82
CA LYS A 36 -8.70 -11.90 -8.94
C LYS A 36 -8.21 -11.20 -7.68
N ALA A 37 -8.55 -11.73 -6.51
CA ALA A 37 -8.08 -11.20 -5.24
C ALA A 37 -6.55 -11.22 -5.15
N TRP A 38 -5.91 -12.34 -5.51
CA TRP A 38 -4.45 -12.46 -5.51
C TRP A 38 -3.78 -11.56 -6.56
N GLU A 39 -4.35 -11.42 -7.76
CA GLU A 39 -3.88 -10.43 -8.75
C GLU A 39 -3.87 -9.01 -8.17
N LEU A 40 -4.94 -8.63 -7.45
CA LEU A 40 -5.07 -7.31 -6.83
C LEU A 40 -4.09 -7.12 -5.67
N ILE A 41 -3.83 -8.16 -4.86
CA ILE A 41 -2.77 -8.11 -3.85
C ILE A 41 -1.42 -7.79 -4.50
N GLU A 42 -1.07 -8.48 -5.58
CA GLU A 42 0.24 -8.27 -6.21
C GLU A 42 0.35 -6.89 -6.88
N ALA A 43 -0.71 -6.43 -7.57
CA ALA A 43 -0.77 -5.07 -8.10
C ALA A 43 -0.63 -4.01 -6.99
N GLY A 44 -1.27 -4.25 -5.83
CA GLY A 44 -1.13 -3.39 -4.66
C GLY A 44 0.31 -3.35 -4.13
N ARG A 45 1.01 -4.49 -4.09
CA ARG A 45 2.41 -4.58 -3.64
C ARG A 45 3.36 -3.86 -4.58
N GLU A 46 3.15 -3.97 -5.89
CA GLU A 46 3.96 -3.25 -6.88
C GLU A 46 3.83 -1.73 -6.73
N ASP A 47 2.61 -1.21 -6.52
CA ASP A 47 2.39 0.23 -6.30
C ASP A 47 2.89 0.69 -4.93
N PHE A 48 2.71 -0.13 -3.88
CA PHE A 48 3.24 0.17 -2.57
C PHE A 48 4.77 0.28 -2.59
N ALA A 49 5.46 -0.64 -3.28
CA ALA A 49 6.91 -0.61 -3.42
C ALA A 49 7.41 0.72 -4.03
N LYS A 50 6.71 1.23 -5.07
CA LYS A 50 7.04 2.54 -5.66
C LYS A 50 6.93 3.66 -4.63
N GLY A 51 5.85 3.68 -3.83
CA GLY A 51 5.65 4.66 -2.77
C GLY A 51 6.71 4.57 -1.67
N HIS A 52 7.03 3.34 -1.26
CA HIS A 52 8.04 3.04 -0.26
C HIS A 52 9.46 3.44 -0.70
N ASP A 53 9.80 3.29 -1.98
CA ASP A 53 11.09 3.73 -2.53
C ASP A 53 11.28 5.26 -2.35
N TYR A 54 10.24 6.06 -2.62
CA TYR A 54 10.30 7.51 -2.40
C TYR A 54 10.44 7.87 -0.91
N HIS A 55 9.80 7.13 -0.01
CA HIS A 55 10.00 7.27 1.43
C HIS A 55 11.46 6.95 1.83
N LEU A 56 12.02 5.86 1.28
CA LEU A 56 13.41 5.48 1.55
C LEU A 56 14.40 6.54 1.05
N GLU A 57 14.15 7.21 -0.08
CA GLU A 57 14.95 8.34 -0.53
C GLU A 57 14.95 9.52 0.46
N LEU A 58 13.83 9.77 1.16
CA LEU A 58 13.75 10.81 2.18
C LEU A 58 14.58 10.42 3.41
N LEU A 59 14.50 9.17 3.86
CA LEU A 59 15.34 8.64 4.95
C LEU A 59 16.83 8.71 4.60
N GLN A 60 17.21 8.34 3.38
CA GLN A 60 18.59 8.43 2.91
C GLN A 60 19.11 9.87 2.91
N LYS A 61 18.29 10.84 2.47
CA LYS A 61 18.65 12.27 2.53
C LYS A 61 18.89 12.72 3.96
N GLU A 62 18.03 12.33 4.89
CA GLU A 62 18.19 12.67 6.30
C GLU A 62 19.46 12.05 6.90
N ALA A 63 19.73 10.78 6.58
CA ALA A 63 20.94 10.06 7.01
C ALA A 63 22.24 10.68 6.45
N ASP A 64 22.19 11.24 5.23
CA ASP A 64 23.27 12.01 4.61
C ASP A 64 23.50 13.39 5.27
N GLY A 65 22.72 13.75 6.29
CA GLY A 65 22.78 15.05 6.96
C GLY A 65 22.10 16.18 6.20
N LYS A 66 21.28 15.87 5.19
CA LYS A 66 20.44 16.86 4.50
C LYS A 66 19.11 16.98 5.28
N PRO A 67 18.77 18.14 5.85
CA PRO A 67 17.57 18.27 6.65
C PRO A 67 16.32 18.01 5.81
N VAL A 68 15.45 17.14 6.31
CA VAL A 68 14.09 16.91 5.79
C VAL A 68 13.14 17.82 6.57
N GLU A 69 12.56 18.81 5.89
CA GLU A 69 11.61 19.72 6.51
C GLU A 69 10.26 19.04 6.77
N ILE A 70 9.89 18.85 8.03
CA ILE A 70 8.60 18.27 8.40
C ILE A 70 7.49 19.28 8.14
N ARG A 71 6.64 18.99 7.14
CA ARG A 71 5.46 19.79 6.77
C ARG A 71 4.20 18.94 6.87
N MET A 72 3.04 19.59 6.98
CA MET A 72 1.73 18.91 7.00
C MET A 72 1.56 17.94 5.81
N LEU A 73 2.07 18.31 4.63
CA LEU A 73 1.99 17.46 3.44
C LEU A 73 2.85 16.18 3.58
N LEU A 74 4.04 16.27 4.17
CA LEU A 74 4.88 15.10 4.44
C LEU A 74 4.22 14.19 5.47
N ILE A 75 3.72 14.76 6.57
CA ILE A 75 2.97 14.01 7.59
C ILE A 75 1.80 13.24 6.96
N HIS A 76 1.06 13.90 6.05
CA HIS A 76 -0.04 13.26 5.33
C HIS A 76 0.44 12.14 4.40
N ALA A 77 1.56 12.34 3.69
CA ALA A 77 2.13 11.31 2.82
C ALA A 77 2.55 10.05 3.61
N GLU A 78 3.23 10.26 4.74
CA GLU A 78 3.65 9.17 5.64
C GLU A 78 2.47 8.44 6.29
N ASP A 79 1.42 9.18 6.69
CA ASP A 79 0.16 8.59 7.19
C ASP A 79 -0.51 7.69 6.15
N GLN A 80 -0.58 8.15 4.89
CA GLN A 80 -1.14 7.35 3.80
C GLN A 80 -0.28 6.12 3.49
N LEU A 81 1.05 6.25 3.56
CA LEU A 81 1.98 5.15 3.35
C LEU A 81 1.81 4.05 4.39
N MET A 82 1.85 4.40 5.68
CA MET A 82 1.64 3.42 6.75
C MET A 82 0.24 2.80 6.68
N SER A 83 -0.78 3.59 6.37
CA SER A 83 -2.13 3.03 6.16
C SER A 83 -2.14 2.01 5.02
N ALA A 84 -1.46 2.26 3.90
CA ALA A 84 -1.40 1.30 2.81
C ALA A 84 -0.67 0.01 3.20
N GLU A 85 0.41 0.09 3.99
CA GLU A 85 1.14 -1.07 4.50
C GLU A 85 0.26 -1.95 5.37
N ASP A 86 -0.42 -1.36 6.36
CA ASP A 86 -1.33 -2.07 7.25
C ASP A 86 -2.46 -2.75 6.47
N PHE A 87 -3.05 -2.06 5.50
CA PHE A 87 -4.08 -2.63 4.63
C PHE A 87 -3.54 -3.77 3.77
N GLY A 88 -2.29 -3.73 3.32
CA GLY A 88 -1.67 -4.82 2.57
C GLY A 88 -1.49 -6.08 3.41
N ILE A 89 -0.98 -5.93 4.63
CA ILE A 89 -0.84 -7.03 5.59
C ILE A 89 -2.21 -7.65 5.89
N LEU A 90 -3.19 -6.82 6.27
CA LEU A 90 -4.53 -7.29 6.60
C LEU A 90 -5.25 -7.90 5.39
N ALA A 91 -5.11 -7.33 4.20
CA ALA A 91 -5.74 -7.85 3.00
C ALA A 91 -5.28 -9.26 2.68
N LYS A 92 -3.97 -9.55 2.82
CA LYS A 92 -3.44 -10.90 2.64
C LYS A 92 -4.10 -11.89 3.62
N GLU A 93 -4.14 -11.55 4.91
CA GLU A 93 -4.77 -12.40 5.93
C GLU A 93 -6.27 -12.64 5.65
N PHE A 94 -6.99 -11.62 5.18
CA PHE A 94 -8.40 -11.75 4.80
C PHE A 94 -8.59 -12.64 3.56
N VAL A 95 -7.74 -12.52 2.54
CA VAL A 95 -7.81 -13.35 1.33
C VAL A 95 -7.56 -14.82 1.70
N GLU A 96 -6.53 -15.11 2.49
CA GLU A 96 -6.21 -16.46 2.98
C GLU A 96 -7.37 -17.03 3.82
N MET A 97 -7.94 -16.23 4.72
CA MET A 97 -9.11 -16.63 5.52
C MET A 97 -10.32 -16.97 4.64
N TYR A 98 -10.63 -16.16 3.62
CA TYR A 98 -11.75 -16.46 2.72
C TYR A 98 -11.48 -17.70 1.85
N GLU A 99 -10.23 -17.94 1.44
CA GLU A 99 -9.85 -19.13 0.69
C GLU A 99 -10.12 -20.41 1.48
N GLU A 100 -9.78 -20.43 2.77
CA GLU A 100 -10.13 -21.54 3.68
C GLU A 100 -11.65 -21.71 3.83
N MET A 101 -12.38 -20.61 4.05
CA MET A 101 -13.84 -20.64 4.22
C MET A 101 -14.56 -21.20 2.98
N HIS A 102 -14.19 -20.75 1.78
CA HIS A 102 -14.79 -21.25 0.54
C HIS A 102 -14.35 -22.67 0.20
N GLY A 103 -13.14 -23.07 0.60
CA GLY A 103 -12.67 -24.45 0.50
C GLY A 103 -13.50 -25.43 1.35
N HIS A 104 -13.99 -24.99 2.51
CA HIS A 104 -14.85 -25.79 3.39
C HIS A 104 -16.31 -25.92 2.91
N GLU A 105 -16.80 -25.05 2.02
CA GLU A 105 -18.15 -25.19 1.44
C GLU A 105 -18.22 -26.25 0.32
N ALA A 106 -17.07 -26.73 -0.17
CA ALA A 106 -16.98 -27.71 -1.25
C ALA A 106 -16.88 -29.19 -0.78
N GLU A 107 -16.78 -29.44 0.53
CA GLU A 107 -16.84 -30.78 1.16
C GLU A 107 -18.21 -31.07 1.80
#